data_AF-A0A958HJ83-F1
#
_entry.id   AF-A0A958HJ83-F1
#
_cell.length_a   1.000
_cell.length_b   1.000
_cell.length_c   1.000
_cell.angle_alpha   90.00
_cell.angle_beta   90.00
_cell.angle_gamma   90.00
#
_symmetry.space_group_name_H-M   'P 1'
#
loop_
_entity.id
_entity.type
_entity.pdbx_description
1 polymer ?
#
loop_
_entity_poly.entity_id
_entity_poly.type
_entity_poly.pdbx_seq_one_letter_code
_entity_poly.pdbx_strand_id
1 'polypeptide(L)'
;MRKLTRDEFVCDWIIRTSAERNFQVAIQAALDIGSIILAASGAQTPGEYRDIFPALADIGVLPQELASRLTDMASFRNVLVYMYADVDPERLFEYLHGDLDDFAGFASYIGQYLERV
;
A
#
# COMPACT_ATOMS: atom_id res chain seq x y z
N MET A 1 -12.61 14.33 -4.90
CA MET A 1 -11.41 14.30 -5.77
C MET A 1 -11.84 14.47 -7.22
N ARG A 2 -11.05 15.20 -8.03
CA ARG A 2 -11.31 15.33 -9.48
C ARG A 2 -11.07 13.98 -10.15
N LYS A 3 -12.08 13.45 -10.85
CA LYS A 3 -11.92 12.24 -11.67
C LYS A 3 -11.17 12.65 -12.94
N LEU A 4 -9.95 12.15 -13.10
CA LEU A 4 -9.16 12.34 -14.31
C LEU A 4 -9.60 11.31 -15.34
N THR A 5 -9.68 11.71 -16.60
CA THR A 5 -9.86 10.76 -17.69
C THR A 5 -8.56 9.98 -17.93
N ARG A 6 -8.67 8.79 -18.51
CA ARG A 6 -7.52 7.93 -18.85
C ARG A 6 -6.48 8.67 -19.68
N ASP A 7 -6.94 9.43 -20.68
CA ASP A 7 -6.07 10.17 -21.59
C ASP A 7 -5.34 11.33 -20.88
N GLU A 8 -6.01 12.04 -19.97
CA GLU A 8 -5.35 13.08 -19.15
C GLU A 8 -4.26 12.49 -18.25
N PHE A 9 -4.48 11.30 -17.68
CA PHE A 9 -3.50 10.63 -16.82
C PHE A 9 -2.28 10.11 -17.59
N VAL A 10 -2.49 9.56 -18.79
CA VAL A 10 -1.42 8.98 -19.62
C VAL A 10 -0.57 10.07 -20.29
N CYS A 11 -1.19 11.16 -20.75
CA CYS A 11 -0.50 12.21 -21.49
C CYS A 11 0.21 13.25 -20.60
N ASP A 12 -0.18 13.40 -19.33
CA ASP A 12 0.42 14.36 -18.42
C ASP A 12 1.47 13.70 -17.50
N TRP A 13 2.74 13.92 -17.84
CA TRP A 13 3.90 13.44 -17.08
C TRP A 13 3.89 13.88 -15.60
N ILE A 14 3.41 15.10 -15.31
CA ILE A 14 3.40 15.64 -13.94
C ILE A 14 2.36 14.90 -13.12
N ILE A 15 1.17 14.69 -13.68
CA ILE A 15 0.09 13.94 -13.04
C ILE A 15 0.54 12.50 -12.77
N ARG A 16 1.11 11.83 -13.77
CA ARG A 16 1.56 10.44 -13.63
C ARG A 16 2.64 10.30 -12.54
N THR A 17 3.71 11.08 -12.62
CA THR A 17 4.80 10.99 -11.63
C THR A 17 4.39 11.40 -10.22
N SER A 18 3.48 12.37 -10.09
CA SER A 18 2.91 12.72 -8.79
C SER A 18 2.09 11.57 -8.21
N ALA A 19 1.28 10.91 -9.04
CA ALA A 19 0.48 9.76 -8.60
C ALA A 19 1.36 8.57 -8.21
N GLU A 20 2.38 8.23 -9.02
CA GLU A 20 3.38 7.21 -8.69
C GLU A 20 4.05 7.50 -7.34
N ARG A 21 4.53 8.73 -7.14
CA ARG A 21 5.21 9.12 -5.92
C ARG A 21 4.28 9.05 -4.71
N ASN A 22 3.07 9.57 -4.83
CA ASN A 22 2.09 9.54 -3.74
C ASN A 22 1.70 8.11 -3.37
N PHE A 23 1.54 7.23 -4.37
CA PHE A 23 1.24 5.82 -4.14
C PHE A 23 2.39 5.11 -3.41
N GLN A 24 3.64 5.34 -3.83
CA GLN A 24 4.82 4.81 -3.13
C GLN A 24 4.91 5.29 -1.67
N VAL A 25 4.61 6.56 -1.42
CA VAL A 25 4.62 7.15 -0.07
C VAL A 25 3.53 6.54 0.81
N ALA A 26 2.31 6.37 0.28
CA ALA A 26 1.20 5.78 1.01
C ALA A 26 1.50 4.32 1.42
N ILE A 27 2.05 3.52 0.51
CA ILE A 27 2.47 2.14 0.82
C ILE A 27 3.55 2.12 1.89
N GLN A 28 4.58 2.97 1.75
CA GLN A 28 5.67 3.03 2.73
C GLN A 28 5.14 3.38 4.12
N ALA A 29 4.25 4.38 4.22
CA ALA A 29 3.65 4.76 5.49
C ALA A 29 2.87 3.61 6.14
N ALA A 30 2.10 2.84 5.36
CA ALA A 30 1.38 1.68 5.87
C ALA A 30 2.33 0.58 6.38
N LEU A 31 3.41 0.31 5.66
CA LEU A 31 4.46 -0.63 6.07
C LEU A 31 5.15 -0.19 7.36
N ASP A 32 5.50 1.08 7.48
CA ASP A 32 6.19 1.63 8.65
C ASP A 32 5.29 1.54 9.89
N ILE A 33 4.00 1.90 9.76
CA ILE A 33 3.00 1.73 10.83
C ILE A 33 2.91 0.26 11.25
N GLY A 34 2.81 -0.65 10.28
CA GLY A 34 2.76 -2.08 10.55
C GLY A 34 3.98 -2.60 11.29
N SER A 35 5.18 -2.17 10.88
CA SER A 35 6.43 -2.52 11.55
C SER A 35 6.47 -2.04 13.01
N ILE A 36 5.96 -0.83 13.28
CA ILE A 36 5.89 -0.28 14.64
C ILE A 36 4.95 -1.13 15.51
N ILE A 37 3.78 -1.50 14.98
CA ILE A 37 2.80 -2.32 15.67
C ILE A 37 3.36 -3.71 15.99
N LEU A 38 4.00 -4.36 15.01
CA LEU A 38 4.64 -5.66 15.21
C LEU A 38 5.70 -5.61 16.30
N ALA A 39 6.58 -4.60 16.25
CA ALA A 39 7.62 -4.39 17.26
C ALA A 39 7.02 -4.15 18.67
N ALA A 40 5.94 -3.37 18.77
CA ALA A 40 5.26 -3.10 20.03
C ALA A 40 4.52 -4.33 20.59
N SER A 41 4.03 -5.22 19.72
CA SER A 41 3.32 -6.45 20.12
C SER A 41 4.24 -7.58 20.60
N GLY A 42 5.56 -7.41 20.51
CA GLY A 42 6.53 -8.46 20.79
C GLY A 42 6.59 -9.57 19.72
N ALA A 43 5.90 -9.37 18.59
CA ALA A 43 5.98 -10.27 17.44
C ALA A 43 7.35 -10.15 16.75
N GLN A 44 7.74 -11.23 16.06
CA GLN A 44 8.94 -11.20 15.25
C GLN A 44 8.73 -10.29 14.03
N THR A 45 9.57 -9.28 13.88
CA THR A 45 9.56 -8.43 12.69
C THR A 45 10.05 -9.25 11.48
N PRO A 46 9.28 -9.27 10.36
CA PRO A 46 9.69 -9.98 9.16
C PRO A 46 10.99 -9.40 8.56
N GLY A 47 11.73 -10.26 7.85
CA GLY A 47 12.95 -9.85 7.14
C GLY A 47 12.67 -9.06 5.85
N GLU A 48 11.51 -9.26 5.24
CA GLU A 48 11.07 -8.55 4.04
C GLU A 48 9.86 -7.65 4.36
N TYR A 49 9.86 -6.44 3.79
CA TYR A 49 8.77 -5.48 4.01
C TYR A 49 7.39 -6.02 3.58
N ARG A 50 7.32 -6.82 2.52
CA ARG A 50 6.04 -7.36 2.01
C ARG A 50 5.35 -8.31 2.99
N ASP A 51 6.11 -8.87 3.92
CA ASP A 51 5.63 -9.82 4.94
C ASP A 51 5.08 -9.12 6.18
N ILE A 52 5.13 -7.78 6.25
CA ILE A 52 4.56 -7.00 7.35
C ILE A 52 3.04 -7.18 7.43
N PHE A 53 2.31 -7.09 6.31
CA PHE A 53 0.85 -7.21 6.33
C PHE A 53 0.36 -8.63 6.72
N PRO A 54 0.95 -9.73 6.20
CA PRO A 54 0.62 -11.08 6.67
C PRO A 54 0.90 -11.26 8.16
N ALA A 55 2.05 -10.76 8.65
CA ALA A 55 2.37 -10.83 10.08
C ALA A 55 1.36 -10.06 10.95
N LEU A 56 0.85 -8.92 10.49
CA LEU A 56 -0.24 -8.20 11.16
C LEU A 56 -1.55 -9.00 11.18
N ALA A 57 -1.85 -9.74 10.12
CA ALA A 57 -3.02 -10.61 10.09
C ALA A 57 -2.87 -11.81 11.04
N ASP A 58 -1.67 -12.38 11.16
CA ASP A 58 -1.38 -13.49 12.07
C ASP A 58 -1.62 -13.13 13.54
N ILE A 59 -1.34 -11.87 13.93
CA ILE A 59 -1.64 -11.36 15.27
C ILE A 59 -3.05 -10.76 15.40
N GLY A 60 -3.89 -10.88 14.37
CA GLY A 60 -5.30 -10.46 14.39
C GLY A 60 -5.53 -8.95 14.27
N VAL A 61 -4.53 -8.18 13.84
CA VAL A 61 -4.67 -6.73 13.59
C VAL A 61 -5.42 -6.48 12.29
N LEU A 62 -5.18 -7.29 11.26
CA LEU A 62 -5.82 -7.19 9.94
C LEU A 62 -6.58 -8.48 9.60
N PRO A 63 -7.67 -8.40 8.81
CA PRO A 63 -8.20 -9.56 8.11
C PRO A 63 -7.19 -10.09 7.09
N GLN A 64 -7.16 -11.40 6.89
CA GLN A 64 -6.26 -12.07 5.95
C GLN A 64 -6.47 -11.57 4.51
N GLU A 65 -7.71 -11.32 4.11
CA GLU A 65 -8.04 -10.84 2.77
C GLU A 65 -7.50 -9.44 2.50
N LEU A 66 -7.54 -8.55 3.50
CA LEU A 66 -7.00 -7.20 3.38
C LEU A 66 -5.47 -7.23 3.39
N ALA A 67 -4.87 -8.05 4.27
CA ALA A 67 -3.43 -8.21 4.31
C ALA A 67 -2.86 -8.70 2.97
N SER A 68 -3.52 -9.67 2.32
CA SER A 68 -3.13 -10.17 0.99
C SER A 68 -3.10 -9.05 -0.06
N ARG A 69 -4.15 -8.22 -0.14
CA ARG A 69 -4.20 -7.13 -1.12
C ARG A 69 -3.13 -6.06 -0.86
N LEU A 70 -2.90 -5.73 0.41
CA LEU A 70 -1.85 -4.79 0.80
C LEU A 70 -0.43 -5.33 0.49
N THR A 71 -0.22 -6.65 0.60
CA THR A 71 1.03 -7.31 0.19
C THR A 71 1.25 -7.23 -1.32
N ASP A 72 0.20 -7.41 -2.12
CA ASP A 72 0.27 -7.26 -3.58
C ASP A 72 0.63 -5.81 -3.95
N MET A 73 0.00 -4.83 -3.30
CA MET A 73 0.35 -3.41 -3.45
C MET A 73 1.82 -3.13 -3.08
N ALA A 74 2.30 -3.65 -1.94
CA ALA A 74 3.70 -3.49 -1.54
C ALA A 74 4.68 -4.11 -2.53
N SER A 75 4.31 -5.24 -3.13
CA SER A 75 5.08 -5.86 -4.20
C SER A 75 5.10 -5.00 -5.46
N PHE A 76 3.98 -4.37 -5.82
CA PHE A 76 3.90 -3.43 -6.94
C PHE A 76 4.75 -2.16 -6.71
N ARG A 77 4.82 -1.63 -5.49
CA ARG A 77 5.76 -0.53 -5.14
C ARG A 77 7.20 -0.88 -5.54
N ASN A 78 7.63 -2.12 -5.33
CA ASN A 78 8.97 -2.55 -5.71
C ASN A 78 9.15 -2.53 -7.23
N VAL A 79 8.15 -2.97 -7.99
CA VAL A 79 8.15 -2.87 -9.46
C VAL A 79 8.30 -1.41 -9.91
N LEU A 80 7.57 -0.47 -9.30
CA LEU A 80 7.68 0.96 -9.61
C LEU A 80 9.08 1.53 -9.31
N VAL A 81 9.77 1.02 -8.28
CA VAL A 81 11.10 1.49 -7.88
C VAL A 81 12.23 0.84 -8.70
N TYR A 82 12.05 -0.38 -9.20
CA TYR A 82 13.09 -1.09 -9.96
C TYR A 82 12.95 -0.95 -11.48
N MET A 83 11.74 -0.74 -12.01
CA MET A 83 11.47 -0.76 -13.46
C MET A 83 11.23 0.62 -14.09
N TYR A 84 11.91 1.68 -13.65
CA TYR A 84 11.75 3.04 -14.21
C TYR A 84 11.81 3.14 -15.76
N ALA A 85 12.34 2.12 -16.47
CA ALA A 85 12.37 2.06 -17.93
C ALA A 85 11.07 1.52 -18.60
N ASP A 86 10.25 0.71 -17.90
CA ASP A 86 9.11 -0.04 -18.48
C ASP A 86 7.88 -0.09 -17.55
N VAL A 87 7.64 0.94 -16.73
CA VAL A 87 6.38 1.02 -15.97
C VAL A 87 5.23 1.24 -16.95
N ASP A 88 4.41 0.21 -17.15
CA ASP A 88 3.18 0.27 -17.93
C ASP A 88 2.18 1.23 -17.24
N PRO A 89 1.89 2.40 -17.84
CA PRO A 89 0.95 3.37 -17.29
C PRO A 89 -0.47 2.81 -17.14
N GLU A 90 -0.83 1.79 -17.92
CA GLU A 90 -2.14 1.14 -17.83
C GLU A 90 -2.28 0.38 -16.51
N ARG A 91 -1.26 -0.39 -16.12
CA ARG A 91 -1.24 -1.09 -14.82
C ARG A 91 -1.28 -0.13 -13.65
N LEU A 92 -0.54 0.97 -13.72
CA LEU A 92 -0.57 1.99 -12.67
C LEU A 92 -1.98 2.59 -12.51
N PHE A 93 -2.66 2.86 -13.62
CA PHE A 93 -4.02 3.40 -13.60
C PHE A 93 -5.02 2.43 -12.94
N GLU A 94 -4.88 1.12 -13.17
CA GLU A 94 -5.69 0.07 -12.54
C GLU A 94 -5.52 0.04 -11.01
N TYR A 95 -4.28 -0.03 -10.52
CA TYR A 95 -4.00 0.01 -9.06
C TYR A 95 -4.54 1.28 -8.40
N LEU A 96 -4.39 2.43 -9.07
CA LEU A 96 -4.89 3.71 -8.57
C LEU A 96 -6.42 3.83 -8.53
N HIS A 97 -7.15 2.99 -9.27
CA HIS A 97 -8.62 3.04 -9.30
C HIS A 97 -9.28 1.85 -8.57
N GLY A 98 -8.57 0.74 -8.36
CA GLY A 98 -9.07 -0.44 -7.66
C GLY A 98 -8.83 -0.44 -6.14
N ASP A 99 -7.68 0.06 -5.69
CA ASP A 99 -7.13 -0.36 -4.39
C ASP A 99 -6.97 0.78 -3.36
N LEU A 100 -7.38 2.01 -3.69
CA LEU A 100 -7.24 3.13 -2.75
C LEU A 100 -8.10 2.98 -1.48
N ASP A 101 -9.21 2.24 -1.57
CA ASP A 101 -10.07 1.95 -0.42
C ASP A 101 -9.37 0.99 0.57
N ASP A 102 -8.38 0.22 0.15
CA ASP A 102 -7.62 -0.65 1.05
C ASP A 102 -6.76 0.15 2.04
N PHE A 103 -6.29 1.35 1.68
CA PHE A 103 -5.64 2.25 2.64
C PHE A 103 -6.61 2.75 3.70
N ALA A 104 -7.84 3.07 3.32
CA ALA A 104 -8.88 3.48 4.27
C ALA A 104 -9.27 2.32 5.19
N GLY A 105 -9.39 1.11 4.62
CA GLY A 105 -9.58 -0.13 5.37
C GLY A 105 -8.46 -0.35 6.37
N PHE A 106 -7.20 -0.30 5.93
CA PHE A 106 -6.03 -0.42 6.79
C PHE A 106 -6.07 0.58 7.96
N ALA A 107 -6.25 1.87 7.67
CA ALA A 107 -6.32 2.91 8.70
C ALA A 107 -7.44 2.65 9.72
N SER A 108 -8.61 2.18 9.27
CA SER A 108 -9.71 1.81 10.15
C SER A 108 -9.35 0.64 11.08
N TYR A 109 -8.73 -0.41 10.55
CA TYR A 109 -8.33 -1.57 11.37
C TYR A 109 -7.23 -1.20 12.38
N ILE A 110 -6.26 -0.39 11.98
CA ILE A 110 -5.24 0.12 12.89
C ILE A 110 -5.88 0.97 14.00
N GLY A 111 -6.79 1.88 13.67
CA GLY A 111 -7.51 2.68 14.66
C GLY A 111 -8.25 1.82 15.69
N GLN A 112 -9.00 0.82 15.22
CA GLN A 112 -9.71 -0.11 16.10
C GLN A 112 -8.76 -0.96 16.96
N TYR A 113 -7.61 -1.34 16.44
CA TYR A 113 -6.59 -2.05 17.20
C TYR A 113 -6.05 -1.17 18.32
N LEU A 114 -5.66 0.08 18.01
CA LEU A 114 -5.08 1.01 18.97
C LEU A 114 -6.02 1.38 20.13
N GLU A 115 -7.34 1.35 19.92
CA GLU A 115 -8.32 1.56 20.99
C GLU A 115 -8.39 0.41 22.02
N ARG A 116 -7.85 -0.76 21.67
CA ARG A 116 -7.91 -1.98 22.51
C ARG A 116 -6.64 -2.25 23.29
N VAL A 117 -5.55 -1.53 23.02
CA VAL A 117 -4.23 -1.73 23.63
C VAL A 117 -3.95 -0.74 24.74
#